data_AF-A0A838DCC1-F1
#
_entry.id   AF-A0A838DCC1-F1
#
_cell.length_a   1.000
_cell.length_b   1.000
_cell.length_c   1.000
_cell.angle_alpha   90.00
_cell.angle_beta   90.00
_cell.angle_gamma   90.00
#
_symmetry.space_group_name_H-M   'P 1'
#
loop_
_entity.id
_entity.type
_entity.pdbx_description
1 polymer ?
#
loop_
_entity_poly.entity_id
_entity_poly.type
_entity_poly.pdbx_seq_one_letter_code
_entity_poly.pdbx_strand_id
1 'polypeptide(L)'
;MRKFLLLFASVFCVCSLHAQSEPNATVSGKSTPPPSAKQPPGGPAVDQIPPPVATPVPGQPVTTGDAAKPKIDKDPPAFDINHMDTSVNPAEDFYTYAIGGWLKQNPIPPEFSRWGSFNELAELNNEAMRVVAEKAAQAKGDAKSAPEMQLVGDFYASGMDEKAVEAAKAKPLEEELKRIDAIKDRAGVLQAIARLHNMGASGFFFFSSGADDKNAKMVISQAYQGGLGLPDRDYYTKEDDSAKKLRDQYVEHVAKMLTLLGTPAAAASEGAQKILAVETALAVPARPRAELRDPEKNYNKMSQ
;
A
#
# COMPACT_ATOMS: atom_id res chain seq x y z
N MET A 1 -21.52 24.46 -9.07
CA MET A 1 -20.23 24.53 -8.33
C MET A 1 -20.25 23.81 -6.97
N ARG A 2 -21.43 23.47 -6.41
CA ARG A 2 -21.63 22.67 -5.18
C ARG A 2 -21.24 21.17 -5.28
N LYS A 3 -20.55 20.74 -6.34
CA LYS A 3 -20.39 19.32 -6.72
C LYS A 3 -18.97 18.93 -7.17
N PHE A 4 -17.98 19.81 -6.99
CA PHE A 4 -16.63 19.57 -7.54
C PHE A 4 -15.62 19.10 -6.49
N LEU A 5 -15.99 19.10 -5.20
CA LEU A 5 -15.03 18.98 -4.12
C LEU A 5 -15.42 17.93 -3.07
N LEU A 6 -15.80 16.74 -3.54
CA LEU A 6 -15.67 15.51 -2.74
C LEU A 6 -14.36 14.80 -3.11
N LEU A 7 -13.32 15.60 -3.38
CA LEU A 7 -11.99 15.14 -3.75
C LEU A 7 -11.14 15.11 -2.48
N PHE A 8 -10.46 13.98 -2.26
CA PHE A 8 -9.45 13.74 -1.21
C PHE A 8 -9.94 13.25 0.15
N ALA A 9 -10.84 12.27 0.15
CA ALA A 9 -10.90 11.28 1.22
C ALA A 9 -10.24 9.96 0.78
N SER A 10 -8.97 10.03 0.32
CA SER A 10 -8.04 8.91 0.42
C SER A 10 -7.28 9.04 1.76
N VAL A 11 -8.04 9.15 2.85
CA VAL A 11 -7.51 9.15 4.20
C VAL A 11 -7.84 7.77 4.78
N PHE A 12 -6.78 7.02 5.07
CA PHE A 12 -6.75 5.62 5.50
C PHE A 12 -7.02 4.55 4.43
N CYS A 13 -6.11 4.47 3.45
CA CYS A 13 -5.54 3.16 3.11
C CYS A 13 -4.02 3.31 3.01
N VAL A 14 -3.35 3.40 4.17
CA VAL A 14 -1.91 3.09 4.27
C VAL A 14 -1.77 1.57 4.26
N CYS A 15 -2.27 0.92 3.21
CA CYS A 15 -1.66 -0.32 2.76
C CYS A 15 -0.78 0.11 1.59
N SER A 16 0.43 0.56 1.92
CA SER A 16 1.50 0.63 0.93
C SER A 16 1.69 -0.77 0.39
N LEU A 17 1.00 -1.09 -0.71
CA LEU A 17 1.36 -2.20 -1.57
C LEU A 17 2.74 -1.85 -2.12
N HIS A 18 3.78 -2.25 -1.39
CA HIS A 18 5.14 -2.19 -1.86
C HIS A 18 5.23 -3.17 -3.04
N ALA A 19 4.98 -2.67 -4.25
CA ALA A 19 5.41 -3.34 -5.47
C ALA A 19 6.94 -3.44 -5.38
N GLN A 20 7.44 -4.64 -5.06
CA GLN A 20 8.87 -4.91 -5.02
C GLN A 20 9.43 -4.90 -6.44
N SER A 21 10.69 -4.48 -6.49
CA SER A 21 11.56 -4.39 -7.66
C SER A 21 11.74 -5.75 -8.34
N GLU A 22 11.46 -5.78 -9.64
CA GLU A 22 12.05 -6.76 -10.56
C GLU A 22 13.53 -6.41 -10.85
N PRO A 23 14.37 -7.41 -11.17
CA PRO A 23 15.78 -7.19 -11.49
C PRO A 23 15.93 -6.37 -12.78
N ASN A 24 16.65 -5.24 -12.68
CA ASN A 24 16.95 -4.36 -13.80
C ASN A 24 17.78 -5.07 -14.88
N ALA A 25 17.39 -4.86 -16.14
CA ALA A 25 18.24 -5.03 -17.30
C ALA A 25 19.43 -4.07 -17.25
N THR A 26 20.62 -4.61 -17.51
CA THR A 26 21.92 -3.93 -17.47
C THR A 26 22.12 -2.98 -18.66
N VAL A 27 22.54 -1.74 -18.39
CA VAL A 27 23.15 -0.83 -19.40
C VAL A 27 24.67 -0.88 -19.24
N SER A 28 25.36 -1.06 -20.35
CA SER A 28 26.80 -1.38 -20.44
C SER A 28 27.74 -0.25 -20.03
N GLY A 29 28.67 -0.55 -19.13
CA GLY A 29 29.96 0.14 -18.96
C GLY A 29 31.09 -0.89 -19.06
N LYS A 30 32.12 -0.60 -19.87
CA LYS A 30 33.14 -1.55 -20.33
C LYS A 30 34.04 -2.07 -19.20
N SER A 31 34.01 -3.38 -18.96
CA SER A 31 35.18 -4.17 -18.56
C SER A 31 34.98 -5.64 -18.97
N THR A 32 35.98 -6.19 -19.65
CA THR A 32 36.03 -7.51 -20.32
C THR A 32 35.66 -8.72 -19.43
N PRO A 33 34.83 -9.67 -19.90
CA PRO A 33 34.54 -10.93 -19.20
C PRO A 33 35.39 -12.13 -19.69
N PRO A 34 35.58 -13.18 -18.85
CA PRO A 34 36.14 -14.48 -19.24
C PRO A 34 35.08 -15.36 -19.98
N PRO A 35 35.47 -16.48 -20.63
CA PRO A 35 34.71 -17.04 -21.76
C PRO A 35 33.41 -17.77 -21.37
N SER A 36 32.46 -17.67 -22.31
CA SER A 36 31.04 -18.04 -22.25
C SER A 36 30.73 -19.51 -21.94
N ALA A 37 29.80 -19.72 -21.00
CA ALA A 37 28.88 -20.86 -21.03
C ALA A 37 27.65 -20.49 -21.88
N LYS A 38 27.20 -21.41 -22.73
CA LYS A 38 26.05 -21.22 -23.63
C LYS A 38 24.75 -21.06 -22.83
N GLN A 39 23.99 -20.02 -23.15
CA GLN A 39 22.65 -19.76 -22.60
C GLN A 39 21.63 -20.73 -23.24
N PRO A 40 20.76 -21.40 -22.46
CA PRO A 40 19.64 -22.17 -23.01
C PRO A 40 18.55 -21.24 -23.57
N PRO A 41 17.71 -21.71 -24.53
CA PRO A 41 16.70 -20.88 -25.17
C PRO A 41 15.60 -20.46 -24.18
N GLY A 42 15.15 -19.22 -24.32
CA GLY A 42 14.23 -18.53 -23.41
C GLY A 42 12.88 -19.22 -23.24
N GLY A 43 12.46 -19.34 -21.98
CA GLY A 43 11.08 -19.61 -21.60
C GLY A 43 10.17 -18.41 -21.87
N PRO A 44 8.84 -18.61 -21.88
CA PRO A 44 7.88 -17.60 -22.33
C PRO A 44 7.89 -16.35 -21.43
N ALA A 45 7.74 -15.19 -22.07
CA ALA A 45 7.66 -13.88 -21.43
C ALA A 45 6.59 -13.83 -20.33
N VAL A 46 6.99 -13.50 -19.10
CA VAL A 46 6.09 -13.27 -17.97
C VAL A 46 5.86 -11.76 -17.85
N ASP A 47 5.16 -11.18 -18.84
CA ASP A 47 4.62 -9.81 -18.79
C ASP A 47 3.19 -9.79 -18.20
N GLN A 48 2.80 -10.84 -17.47
CA GLN A 48 1.44 -10.93 -16.91
C GLN A 48 1.38 -10.22 -15.56
N ILE A 49 0.64 -9.11 -15.56
CA ILE A 49 0.06 -8.49 -14.36
C ILE A 49 -0.65 -9.62 -13.58
N PRO A 50 -0.37 -9.83 -12.28
CA PRO A 50 -1.08 -10.83 -11.49
C PRO A 50 -2.58 -10.55 -11.53
N PRO A 51 -3.44 -11.59 -11.65
CA PRO A 51 -4.87 -11.40 -11.78
C PRO A 51 -5.44 -10.67 -10.55
N PRO A 52 -6.46 -9.81 -10.73
CA PRO A 52 -7.14 -9.18 -9.60
C PRO A 52 -7.74 -10.26 -8.70
N VAL A 53 -7.51 -10.11 -7.39
CA VAL A 53 -8.17 -10.91 -6.34
C VAL A 53 -9.67 -10.92 -6.62
N ALA A 54 -10.26 -12.12 -6.66
CA ALA A 54 -11.69 -12.28 -6.86
C ALA A 54 -12.44 -11.52 -5.74
N THR A 55 -13.17 -10.48 -6.10
CA THR A 55 -14.08 -9.79 -5.18
C THR A 55 -15.23 -10.73 -4.81
N PRO A 56 -15.57 -10.89 -3.52
CA PRO A 56 -16.76 -11.65 -3.13
C PRO A 56 -18.03 -11.02 -3.73
N VAL A 57 -18.95 -11.87 -4.20
CA VAL A 57 -20.28 -11.46 -4.67
C VAL A 57 -21.11 -10.95 -3.48
N PRO A 58 -21.73 -9.75 -3.54
CA PRO A 58 -22.59 -9.27 -2.47
C PRO A 58 -23.82 -10.16 -2.30
N GLY A 59 -24.05 -10.69 -1.09
CA GLY A 59 -25.29 -11.38 -0.72
C GLY A 59 -25.21 -12.90 -0.56
N GLN A 60 -24.03 -13.51 -0.72
CA GLN A 60 -23.80 -14.84 -0.14
C GLN A 60 -23.30 -14.70 1.29
N PRO A 61 -23.83 -15.47 2.26
CA PRO A 61 -23.18 -15.59 3.54
C PRO A 61 -21.77 -16.10 3.25
N VAL A 62 -20.76 -15.30 3.60
CA VAL A 62 -19.39 -15.78 3.68
C VAL A 62 -19.44 -16.84 4.75
N THR A 63 -19.55 -18.10 4.34
CA THR A 63 -19.12 -19.19 5.20
C THR A 63 -17.63 -18.94 5.36
N THR A 64 -17.25 -18.23 6.42
CA THR A 64 -15.93 -18.37 7.01
C THR A 64 -15.84 -19.83 7.40
N GLY A 65 -15.51 -20.68 6.44
CA GLY A 65 -14.87 -21.94 6.76
C GLY A 65 -13.68 -21.55 7.61
N ASP A 66 -13.56 -22.19 8.77
CA ASP A 66 -12.34 -22.19 9.57
C ASP A 66 -11.19 -22.70 8.69
N ALA A 67 -10.70 -21.87 7.78
CA ALA A 67 -9.34 -22.00 7.28
C ALA A 67 -8.49 -21.67 8.51
N ALA A 68 -8.03 -22.73 9.17
CA ALA A 68 -7.16 -22.60 10.32
C ALA A 68 -6.03 -21.63 9.95
N LYS A 69 -5.87 -20.55 10.73
CA LYS A 69 -4.74 -19.65 10.60
C LYS A 69 -3.46 -20.48 10.46
N PRO A 70 -2.52 -20.12 9.56
CA PRO A 70 -1.28 -20.85 9.41
C PRO A 70 -0.65 -21.07 10.77
N LYS A 71 -0.35 -22.33 11.10
CA LYS A 71 0.36 -22.64 12.34
C LYS A 71 1.82 -22.26 12.14
N ILE A 72 2.18 -21.07 12.60
CA ILE A 72 3.57 -20.61 12.55
C ILE A 72 4.35 -21.31 13.67
N ASP A 73 5.41 -22.02 13.30
CA ASP A 73 6.35 -22.56 14.26
C ASP A 73 7.16 -21.42 14.89
N LYS A 74 7.22 -21.40 16.23
CA LYS A 74 7.94 -20.36 16.97
C LYS A 74 9.43 -20.64 17.07
N ASP A 75 9.85 -21.88 16.82
CA ASP A 75 11.25 -22.30 16.86
C ASP A 75 11.54 -23.28 15.70
N PRO A 76 11.35 -22.86 14.44
CA PRO A 76 11.56 -23.74 13.31
C PRO A 76 13.04 -24.11 13.19
N PRO A 77 13.37 -25.32 12.71
CA PRO A 77 14.74 -25.63 12.36
C PRO A 77 15.23 -24.66 11.27
N ALA A 78 16.52 -24.28 11.34
CA ALA A 78 17.12 -23.35 10.37
C ALA A 78 16.99 -23.84 8.91
N PHE A 79 16.92 -25.15 8.72
CA PHE A 79 16.64 -25.79 7.44
C PHE A 79 15.85 -27.08 7.67
N ASP A 80 14.76 -27.24 6.93
CA ASP A 80 13.96 -28.48 6.93
C ASP A 80 14.02 -29.13 5.55
N ILE A 81 14.55 -30.35 5.49
CA ILE A 81 14.65 -31.11 4.25
C ILE A 81 13.26 -31.47 3.68
N ASN A 82 12.21 -31.52 4.51
CA ASN A 82 10.85 -31.79 4.08
C ASN A 82 10.23 -30.64 3.28
N HIS A 83 10.85 -29.45 3.33
CA HIS A 83 10.44 -28.31 2.52
C HIS A 83 10.96 -28.38 1.08
N MET A 84 11.93 -29.24 0.80
CA MET A 84 12.48 -29.42 -0.54
C MET A 84 11.56 -30.25 -1.44
N ASP A 85 11.62 -30.01 -2.75
CA ASP A 85 11.09 -30.91 -3.77
C ASP A 85 12.25 -31.56 -4.54
N THR A 86 12.72 -32.70 -4.04
CA THR A 86 13.88 -33.41 -4.61
C THR A 86 13.59 -34.09 -5.96
N SER A 87 12.35 -34.01 -6.46
CA SER A 87 12.01 -34.46 -7.82
C SER A 87 12.41 -33.45 -8.90
N VAL A 88 12.69 -32.19 -8.52
CA VAL A 88 13.10 -31.12 -9.42
C VAL A 88 14.63 -31.08 -9.56
N ASN A 89 15.14 -30.91 -10.78
CA ASN A 89 16.57 -30.73 -10.99
C ASN A 89 17.00 -29.33 -10.49
N PRO A 90 17.89 -29.24 -9.48
CA PRO A 90 18.31 -27.96 -8.92
C PRO A 90 19.04 -27.03 -9.91
N ALA A 91 19.62 -27.58 -10.99
CA ALA A 91 20.29 -26.78 -12.02
C ALA A 91 19.30 -26.04 -12.94
N GLU A 92 18.05 -26.51 -13.03
CA GLU A 92 17.02 -25.95 -13.90
C GLU A 92 16.08 -25.02 -13.12
N ASP A 93 15.68 -25.43 -11.92
CA ASP A 93 14.84 -24.63 -11.02
C ASP A 93 15.21 -24.87 -9.56
N PHE A 94 16.20 -24.11 -9.10
CA PHE A 94 16.66 -24.19 -7.73
C PHE A 94 15.60 -23.75 -6.71
N TYR A 95 14.69 -22.85 -7.10
CA TYR A 95 13.64 -22.34 -6.21
C TYR A 95 12.63 -23.44 -5.87
N THR A 96 12.07 -24.11 -6.88
CA THR A 96 11.14 -25.23 -6.64
C THR A 96 11.85 -26.41 -5.98
N TYR A 97 13.11 -26.70 -6.35
CA TYR A 97 13.89 -27.73 -5.66
C TYR A 97 14.05 -27.42 -4.16
N ALA A 98 14.45 -26.19 -3.82
CA ALA A 98 14.77 -25.82 -2.44
C ALA A 98 13.54 -25.71 -1.55
N ILE A 99 12.40 -25.22 -2.06
CA ILE A 99 11.22 -24.92 -1.23
C ILE A 99 9.88 -25.46 -1.76
N GLY A 100 9.88 -26.29 -2.81
CA GLY A 100 8.65 -26.76 -3.44
C GLY A 100 7.75 -27.60 -2.52
N GLY A 101 8.34 -28.31 -1.55
CA GLY A 101 7.61 -28.97 -0.47
C GLY A 101 6.91 -27.97 0.45
N TRP A 102 7.58 -26.88 0.82
CA TRP A 102 7.00 -25.81 1.64
C TRP A 102 5.85 -25.11 0.93
N LEU A 103 6.00 -24.77 -0.36
CA LEU A 103 4.95 -24.11 -1.15
C LEU A 103 3.66 -24.94 -1.21
N LYS A 104 3.77 -26.28 -1.31
CA LYS A 104 2.61 -27.18 -1.31
C LYS A 104 1.91 -27.24 0.05
N GLN A 105 2.66 -27.12 1.14
CA GLN A 105 2.15 -27.20 2.51
C GLN A 105 1.63 -25.87 3.05
N ASN A 106 2.03 -24.76 2.44
CA ASN A 106 1.74 -23.41 2.91
C ASN A 106 1.04 -22.58 1.82
N PRO A 107 -0.22 -22.92 1.47
CA PRO A 107 -1.00 -22.10 0.55
C PRO A 107 -1.21 -20.70 1.12
N ILE A 108 -1.36 -19.70 0.23
CA ILE A 108 -1.62 -18.32 0.64
C ILE A 108 -2.97 -18.27 1.37
N PRO A 109 -2.99 -17.89 2.66
CA PRO A 109 -4.25 -17.83 3.40
C PRO A 109 -5.15 -16.70 2.85
N PRO A 110 -6.48 -16.83 2.95
CA PRO A 110 -7.42 -15.88 2.34
C PRO A 110 -7.22 -14.40 2.75
N GLU A 111 -6.70 -14.16 3.95
CA GLU A 111 -6.44 -12.85 4.51
C GLU A 111 -5.14 -12.19 4.00
N PHE A 112 -4.27 -12.93 3.30
CA PHE A 112 -3.01 -12.41 2.77
C PHE A 112 -2.99 -12.40 1.24
N SER A 113 -2.33 -11.41 0.66
CA SER A 113 -2.03 -11.37 -0.79
C SER A 113 -0.79 -12.18 -1.19
N ARG A 114 0.04 -12.54 -0.20
CA ARG A 114 1.24 -13.37 -0.33
C ARG A 114 1.54 -14.05 1.00
N TRP A 115 2.17 -15.22 0.94
CA TRP A 115 2.59 -15.96 2.13
C TRP A 115 4.00 -16.51 1.94
N GLY A 116 4.82 -16.42 2.98
CA GLY A 116 6.25 -16.70 2.96
C GLY A 116 6.89 -16.53 4.33
N SER A 117 8.16 -16.90 4.47
CA SER A 117 8.89 -16.82 5.74
C SER A 117 8.92 -15.41 6.36
N PHE A 118 8.99 -14.35 5.54
CA PHE A 118 8.90 -12.97 6.04
C PHE A 118 7.51 -12.60 6.57
N ASN A 119 6.45 -13.19 6.02
CA ASN A 119 5.09 -13.03 6.54
C ASN A 119 4.96 -13.75 7.89
N GLU A 120 5.47 -14.98 7.99
CA GLU A 120 5.49 -15.74 9.25
C GLU A 120 6.22 -14.96 10.35
N LEU A 121 7.41 -14.42 10.05
CA LEU A 121 8.16 -13.59 10.99
C LEU A 121 7.38 -12.32 11.38
N ALA A 122 6.74 -11.66 10.42
CA ALA A 122 5.94 -10.47 10.69
C ALA A 122 4.76 -10.79 11.63
N GLU A 123 4.09 -11.92 11.44
CA GLU A 123 2.99 -12.36 12.30
C GLU A 123 3.45 -12.73 13.72
N LEU A 124 4.61 -13.39 13.86
CA LEU A 124 5.22 -13.63 15.17
C LEU A 124 5.54 -12.31 15.89
N ASN A 125 6.07 -11.32 15.16
CA ASN A 125 6.34 -10.00 15.71
C ASN A 125 5.06 -9.24 16.07
N ASN A 126 4.02 -9.33 15.25
CA ASN A 126 2.70 -8.75 15.53
C ASN A 126 2.11 -9.34 16.80
N GLU A 127 2.22 -10.65 17.01
CA GLU A 127 1.76 -11.31 18.23
C GLU A 127 2.55 -10.85 19.46
N ALA A 128 3.88 -10.76 19.37
CA ALA A 128 4.70 -10.23 20.46
C ALA A 128 4.32 -8.77 20.79
N MET A 129 4.09 -7.95 19.76
CA MET A 129 3.72 -6.54 19.93
C MET A 129 2.31 -6.38 20.51
N ARG A 130 1.37 -7.23 20.09
CA ARG A 130 0.02 -7.31 20.66
C ARG A 130 0.07 -7.55 22.17
N VAL A 131 0.88 -8.53 22.62
CA VAL A 131 1.04 -8.83 24.05
C VAL A 131 1.60 -7.63 24.83
N VAL A 132 2.57 -6.91 24.26
CA VAL A 132 3.13 -5.70 24.88
C VAL A 132 2.07 -4.59 24.99
N ALA A 133 1.33 -4.35 23.91
CA ALA A 133 0.32 -3.30 23.86
C ALA A 133 -0.89 -3.61 24.78
N GLU A 134 -1.34 -4.86 24.83
CA GLU A 134 -2.40 -5.31 25.75
C GLU A 134 -1.98 -5.13 27.22
N LYS A 135 -0.73 -5.47 27.57
CA LYS A 135 -0.20 -5.23 28.91
C LYS A 135 -0.12 -3.74 29.25
N ALA A 136 0.31 -2.91 28.29
CA ALA A 136 0.36 -1.47 28.48
C ALA A 136 -1.04 -0.88 28.71
N ALA A 137 -2.05 -1.31 27.93
CA ALA A 137 -3.44 -0.87 28.07
C ALA A 137 -4.09 -1.30 29.39
N GLN A 138 -3.64 -2.41 29.98
CA GLN A 138 -4.15 -2.91 31.27
C GLN A 138 -3.38 -2.38 32.48
N ALA A 139 -2.25 -1.71 32.29
CA ALA A 139 -1.40 -1.24 33.37
C ALA A 139 -2.13 -0.17 34.21
N LYS A 140 -2.22 -0.40 35.53
CA LYS A 140 -2.89 0.51 36.48
C LYS A 140 -1.91 1.46 37.19
N GLY A 141 -0.77 1.75 36.56
CA GLY A 141 0.28 2.60 37.12
C GLY A 141 -0.06 4.09 37.06
N ASP A 142 0.64 4.91 37.85
CA ASP A 142 0.55 6.37 37.72
C ASP A 142 1.11 6.78 36.35
N ALA A 143 0.23 7.33 35.51
CA ALA A 143 0.54 8.00 34.23
C ALA A 143 1.82 8.84 34.26
N LYS A 144 2.09 9.51 35.38
CA LYS A 144 3.25 10.39 35.55
C LYS A 144 4.58 9.65 35.66
N SER A 145 4.56 8.38 36.03
CA SER A 145 5.77 7.55 36.20
C SER A 145 6.17 6.77 34.96
N ALA A 146 5.24 6.57 34.00
CA ALA A 146 5.50 5.89 32.74
C ALA A 146 4.61 6.43 31.59
N PRO A 147 4.77 7.70 31.18
CA PRO A 147 3.90 8.35 30.21
C PRO A 147 3.93 7.68 28.82
N GLU A 148 5.07 7.14 28.38
CA GLU A 148 5.18 6.45 27.09
C GLU A 148 4.38 5.14 27.08
N MET A 149 4.38 4.41 28.19
CA MET A 149 3.60 3.18 28.32
C MET A 149 2.10 3.47 28.27
N GLN A 150 1.68 4.57 28.91
CA GLN A 150 0.29 5.01 28.81
C GLN A 150 -0.09 5.38 27.37
N LEU A 151 0.74 6.15 26.66
CA LEU A 151 0.47 6.52 25.26
C LEU A 151 0.31 5.28 24.36
N VAL A 152 1.16 4.26 24.53
CA VAL A 152 1.04 3.00 23.80
C VAL A 152 -0.26 2.28 24.15
N GLY A 153 -0.59 2.18 25.44
CA GLY A 153 -1.81 1.54 25.92
C GLY A 153 -3.08 2.22 25.42
N ASP A 154 -3.16 3.55 25.54
CA ASP A 154 -4.30 4.36 25.12
C ASP A 154 -4.48 4.32 23.59
N PHE A 155 -3.38 4.40 22.82
CA PHE A 155 -3.43 4.30 21.37
C PHE A 155 -3.95 2.91 20.93
N TYR A 156 -3.41 1.84 21.50
CA TYR A 156 -3.87 0.48 21.20
C TYR A 156 -5.35 0.28 21.58
N ALA A 157 -5.74 0.69 22.80
CA ALA A 157 -7.12 0.59 23.26
C ALA A 157 -8.10 1.37 22.37
N SER A 158 -7.69 2.54 21.85
CA SER A 158 -8.52 3.33 20.94
C SER A 158 -8.84 2.62 19.62
N GLY A 159 -7.92 1.81 19.11
CA GLY A 159 -8.13 1.00 17.90
C GLY A 159 -8.92 -0.28 18.14
N MET A 160 -8.83 -0.83 19.37
CA MET A 160 -9.52 -2.08 19.74
C MET A 160 -10.97 -1.87 20.21
N ASP A 161 -11.39 -0.63 20.53
CA ASP A 161 -12.77 -0.33 20.90
C ASP A 161 -13.68 -0.20 19.66
N GLU A 162 -13.95 -1.34 19.02
CA GLU A 162 -14.82 -1.42 17.85
C GLU A 162 -16.22 -0.83 18.13
N LYS A 163 -16.75 -0.97 19.36
CA LYS A 163 -18.06 -0.42 19.71
C LYS A 163 -18.06 1.11 19.66
N ALA A 164 -17.02 1.74 20.19
CA ALA A 164 -16.87 3.19 20.12
C ALA A 164 -16.70 3.65 18.66
N VAL A 165 -15.88 2.95 17.86
CA VAL A 165 -15.67 3.25 16.44
C VAL A 165 -17.00 3.17 15.65
N GLU A 166 -17.75 2.07 15.80
CA GLU A 166 -19.04 1.87 15.13
C GLU A 166 -20.11 2.88 15.58
N ALA A 167 -20.08 3.30 16.86
CA ALA A 167 -20.97 4.34 17.36
C ALA A 167 -20.59 5.74 16.82
N ALA A 168 -19.30 6.01 16.63
CA ALA A 168 -18.79 7.26 16.10
C ALA A 168 -19.10 7.42 14.60
N LYS A 169 -19.07 6.33 13.82
CA LYS A 169 -19.26 6.35 12.36
C LYS A 169 -18.33 7.39 11.70
N ALA A 170 -18.81 8.12 10.70
CA ALA A 170 -18.06 9.17 10.03
C ALA A 170 -18.02 10.52 10.78
N LYS A 171 -18.59 10.64 11.99
CA LYS A 171 -18.65 11.91 12.73
C LYS A 171 -17.28 12.59 12.89
N PRO A 172 -16.17 11.88 13.19
CA PRO A 172 -14.85 12.51 13.31
C PRO A 172 -14.35 13.19 12.04
N LEU A 173 -14.93 12.88 10.87
CA LEU A 173 -14.56 13.46 9.58
C LEU A 173 -15.42 14.68 9.20
N GLU A 174 -16.54 14.93 9.89
CA GLU A 174 -17.53 15.94 9.48
C GLU A 174 -16.96 17.35 9.35
N GLU A 175 -16.11 17.77 10.29
CA GLU A 175 -15.52 19.12 10.25
C GLU A 175 -14.56 19.30 9.07
N GLU A 176 -13.82 18.25 8.69
CA GLU A 176 -12.96 18.31 7.50
C GLU A 176 -13.79 18.30 6.22
N LEU A 177 -14.84 17.48 6.14
CA LEU A 177 -15.76 17.48 5.00
C LEU A 177 -16.44 18.84 4.81
N LYS A 178 -16.91 19.47 5.90
CA LYS A 178 -17.48 20.83 5.86
C LYS A 178 -16.49 21.87 5.35
N ARG A 179 -15.21 21.77 5.74
CA ARG A 179 -14.15 22.67 5.24
C ARG A 179 -13.97 22.51 3.74
N ILE A 180 -13.94 21.27 3.25
CA ILE A 180 -13.80 20.99 1.82
C ILE A 180 -15.03 21.51 1.06
N ASP A 181 -16.24 21.25 1.55
CA ASP A 181 -17.50 21.73 0.95
C ASP A 181 -17.58 23.27 0.85
N ALA A 182 -16.89 23.98 1.75
CA ALA A 182 -16.89 25.44 1.80
C ALA A 182 -15.96 26.11 0.78
N ILE A 183 -15.13 25.35 0.05
CA ILE A 183 -14.17 25.88 -0.91
C ILE A 183 -14.90 26.38 -2.17
N LYS A 184 -14.55 27.61 -2.58
CA LYS A 184 -15.22 28.32 -3.68
C LYS A 184 -14.30 28.63 -4.86
N ASP A 185 -13.00 28.56 -4.64
CA ASP A 185 -11.99 29.00 -5.59
C ASP A 185 -10.69 28.21 -5.44
N ARG A 186 -9.74 28.52 -6.32
CA ARG A 186 -8.42 27.89 -6.35
C ARG A 186 -7.62 28.14 -5.07
N ALA A 187 -7.76 29.31 -4.43
CA ALA A 187 -7.03 29.61 -3.21
C ALA A 187 -7.49 28.70 -2.06
N GLY A 188 -8.80 28.46 -1.95
CA GLY A 188 -9.36 27.49 -1.01
C GLY A 188 -8.86 26.07 -1.24
N VAL A 189 -8.70 25.64 -2.51
CA VAL A 189 -8.09 24.33 -2.84
C VAL A 189 -6.66 24.24 -2.32
N LEU A 190 -5.82 25.26 -2.55
CA LEU A 190 -4.44 25.27 -2.07
C LEU A 190 -4.36 25.23 -0.53
N GLN A 191 -5.25 25.94 0.15
CA GLN A 191 -5.35 25.90 1.61
C GLN A 191 -5.74 24.52 2.13
N ALA A 192 -6.67 23.84 1.46
CA ALA A 192 -7.04 22.47 1.82
C ALA A 192 -5.89 21.48 1.62
N ILE A 193 -5.14 21.59 0.51
CA ILE A 193 -3.95 20.76 0.28
C ILE A 193 -2.93 20.96 1.41
N ALA A 194 -2.62 22.20 1.77
CA ALA A 194 -1.71 22.50 2.87
C ALA A 194 -2.21 21.95 4.21
N ARG A 195 -3.53 22.00 4.46
CA ARG A 195 -4.14 21.42 5.67
C ARG A 195 -4.00 19.90 5.69
N LEU A 196 -4.26 19.22 4.57
CA LEU A 196 -4.08 17.77 4.46
C LEU A 196 -2.63 17.38 4.77
N HIS A 197 -1.66 18.05 4.16
CA HIS A 197 -0.24 17.79 4.42
C HIS A 197 0.14 17.99 5.89
N ASN A 198 -0.37 19.04 6.54
CA ASN A 198 -0.14 19.27 7.97
C ASN A 198 -0.75 18.18 8.87
N MET A 199 -1.79 17.48 8.41
CA MET A 199 -2.41 16.36 9.11
C MET A 199 -1.78 15.01 8.75
N GLY A 200 -0.72 14.98 7.93
CA GLY A 200 -0.11 13.76 7.43
C GLY A 200 -0.89 13.06 6.31
N ALA A 201 -1.94 13.70 5.77
CA ALA A 201 -2.64 13.25 4.58
C ALA A 201 -2.02 13.86 3.32
N SER A 202 -1.99 13.11 2.23
CA SER A 202 -1.44 13.61 0.95
C SER A 202 -2.54 14.27 0.11
N GLY A 203 -2.26 15.45 -0.45
CA GLY A 203 -3.10 16.09 -1.45
C GLY A 203 -2.29 16.36 -2.71
N PHE A 204 -2.65 15.74 -3.84
CA PHE A 204 -2.04 15.87 -5.19
C PHE A 204 -0.55 15.47 -5.33
N PHE A 205 0.28 15.67 -4.31
CA PHE A 205 1.70 15.38 -4.31
C PHE A 205 2.16 15.06 -2.88
N PHE A 206 3.28 14.36 -2.73
CA PHE A 206 3.88 14.18 -1.41
C PHE A 206 4.74 15.39 -1.07
N PHE A 207 4.64 15.84 0.17
CA PHE A 207 5.44 16.95 0.68
C PHE A 207 5.90 16.63 2.10
N SER A 208 7.20 16.65 2.32
CA SER A 208 7.79 16.34 3.61
C SER A 208 9.12 17.07 3.79
N SER A 209 9.71 16.92 4.97
CA SER A 209 11.08 17.37 5.25
C SER A 209 12.02 16.16 5.27
N GLY A 210 13.18 16.27 4.64
CA GLY A 210 14.20 15.23 4.61
C GLY A 210 15.60 15.81 4.49
N ALA A 211 16.61 14.97 4.68
CA ALA A 211 18.00 15.39 4.46
C ALA A 211 18.21 15.82 3.00
N ASP A 212 19.00 16.86 2.76
CA ASP A 212 19.42 17.23 1.39
C ASP A 212 20.38 16.16 0.86
N ASP A 213 20.03 15.48 -0.25
CA ASP A 213 20.83 14.39 -0.82
C ASP A 213 22.27 14.81 -1.15
N LYS A 214 22.51 16.10 -1.44
CA LYS A 214 23.85 16.64 -1.71
C LYS A 214 24.49 17.33 -0.51
N ASN A 215 23.77 17.45 0.61
CA ASN A 215 24.32 17.93 1.87
C ASN A 215 23.52 17.38 3.05
N ALA A 216 23.87 16.17 3.48
CA ALA A 216 23.19 15.46 4.56
C ALA A 216 23.20 16.17 5.94
N LYS A 217 23.95 17.28 6.08
CA LYS A 217 23.92 18.13 7.28
C LYS A 217 22.73 19.09 7.33
N MET A 218 21.97 19.20 6.23
CA MET A 218 20.81 20.08 6.13
C MET A 218 19.53 19.29 5.94
N VAL A 219 18.44 19.81 6.50
CA VAL A 219 17.08 19.36 6.20
C VAL A 219 16.46 20.37 5.26
N ILE A 220 15.86 19.88 4.18
CA ILE A 220 15.12 20.68 3.19
C ILE A 220 13.70 20.17 3.06
N SER A 221 12.81 21.03 2.57
CA SER A 221 11.50 20.58 2.08
C SER A 221 11.69 19.82 0.78
N GLN A 222 10.99 18.69 0.64
CA GLN A 222 11.04 17.82 -0.52
C GLN A 222 9.62 17.61 -1.04
N ALA A 223 9.45 17.70 -2.36
CA ALA A 223 8.18 17.44 -3.04
C ALA A 223 8.37 16.28 -4.03
N TYR A 224 7.45 15.32 -4.03
CA TYR A 224 7.47 14.16 -4.93
C TYR A 224 6.11 13.96 -5.60
N GLN A 225 6.11 13.34 -6.78
CA GLN A 225 4.88 12.96 -7.48
C GLN A 225 3.99 12.10 -6.58
N GLY A 226 2.69 12.37 -6.57
CA GLY A 226 1.72 11.68 -5.73
C GLY A 226 0.30 11.92 -6.21
N GLY A 227 -0.67 11.85 -5.30
CA GLY A 227 -2.06 12.18 -5.60
C GLY A 227 -2.82 11.12 -6.40
N LEU A 228 -2.31 9.89 -6.45
CA LEU A 228 -2.96 8.75 -7.11
C LEU A 228 -3.53 7.80 -6.06
N GLY A 229 -4.75 7.29 -6.28
CA GLY A 229 -5.36 6.25 -5.46
C GLY A 229 -4.94 4.83 -5.83
N LEU A 230 -4.45 4.60 -7.05
CA LEU A 230 -3.88 3.34 -7.50
C LEU A 230 -2.35 3.35 -7.34
N PRO A 231 -1.69 2.17 -7.19
CA PRO A 231 -0.29 2.11 -6.74
C PRO A 231 0.75 2.71 -7.69
N ASP A 232 0.41 2.89 -8.96
CA ASP A 232 1.33 3.35 -10.00
C ASP A 232 0.60 4.08 -11.14
N ARG A 233 1.32 4.97 -11.84
CA ARG A 233 0.80 5.68 -13.01
C ARG A 233 0.31 4.73 -14.11
N ASP A 234 0.95 3.57 -14.26
CA ASP A 234 0.66 2.65 -15.35
C ASP A 234 -0.75 2.06 -15.26
N TYR A 235 -1.32 1.96 -14.06
CA TYR A 235 -2.71 1.53 -13.88
C TYR A 235 -3.72 2.52 -14.49
N TYR A 236 -3.33 3.77 -14.68
CA TYR A 236 -4.15 4.80 -15.34
C TYR A 236 -3.90 4.86 -16.85
N THR A 237 -2.67 4.59 -17.30
CA THR A 237 -2.27 4.82 -18.69
C THR A 237 -2.24 3.56 -19.56
N LYS A 238 -2.21 2.36 -18.99
CA LYS A 238 -2.27 1.11 -19.76
C LYS A 238 -3.70 0.83 -20.23
N GLU A 239 -3.79 0.31 -21.45
CA GLU A 239 -5.06 0.04 -22.14
C GLU A 239 -5.41 -1.45 -22.27
N ASP A 240 -4.64 -2.33 -21.61
CA ASP A 240 -4.98 -3.75 -21.52
C ASP A 240 -6.22 -3.99 -20.65
N ASP A 241 -6.85 -5.15 -20.84
CA ASP A 241 -8.11 -5.49 -20.18
C ASP A 241 -7.98 -5.57 -18.66
N SER A 242 -6.80 -5.93 -18.13
CA SER A 242 -6.56 -5.99 -16.68
C SER A 242 -6.54 -4.59 -16.09
N ALA A 243 -5.83 -3.65 -16.72
CA ALA A 243 -5.79 -2.26 -16.29
C ALA A 243 -7.18 -1.59 -16.37
N LYS A 244 -7.93 -1.82 -17.45
CA LYS A 244 -9.30 -1.31 -17.60
C LYS A 244 -10.23 -1.85 -16.51
N LYS A 245 -10.22 -3.17 -16.30
CA LYS A 245 -11.02 -3.81 -15.25
C LYS A 245 -10.67 -3.28 -13.86
N LEU A 246 -9.38 -3.05 -13.57
CA LEU A 246 -8.97 -2.48 -12.29
C LEU A 246 -9.50 -1.05 -12.12
N ARG A 247 -9.45 -0.21 -13.16
CA ARG A 247 -10.03 1.15 -13.11
C ARG A 247 -11.54 1.12 -12.85
N ASP A 248 -12.26 0.18 -13.47
CA ASP A 248 -13.69 0.00 -13.23
C ASP A 248 -13.97 -0.37 -11.76
N GLN A 249 -13.20 -1.32 -11.21
CA GLN A 249 -13.30 -1.71 -9.79
C GLN A 249 -12.93 -0.56 -8.84
N TYR A 250 -11.94 0.24 -9.21
CA TYR A 250 -11.54 1.43 -8.45
C TYR A 250 -12.66 2.47 -8.40
N VAL A 251 -13.30 2.78 -9.54
CA VAL A 251 -14.46 3.67 -9.61
C VAL A 251 -15.61 3.13 -8.76
N GLU A 252 -15.89 1.83 -8.83
CA GLU A 252 -16.92 1.19 -8.01
C GLU A 252 -16.62 1.36 -6.50
N HIS A 253 -15.37 1.13 -6.10
CA HIS A 253 -14.93 1.32 -4.72
C HIS A 253 -15.11 2.77 -4.26
N VAL A 254 -14.64 3.75 -5.05
CA VAL A 254 -14.78 5.18 -4.72
C VAL A 254 -16.25 5.59 -4.62
N ALA A 255 -17.11 5.12 -5.54
CA ALA A 255 -18.54 5.39 -5.49
C ALA A 255 -19.20 4.80 -4.22
N LYS A 256 -18.80 3.60 -3.79
CA LYS A 256 -19.25 3.01 -2.52
C LYS A 256 -18.82 3.86 -1.33
N MET A 257 -17.56 4.29 -1.28
CA MET A 257 -17.05 5.15 -0.19
C MET A 257 -17.80 6.48 -0.11
N LEU A 258 -18.05 7.14 -1.25
CA LEU A 258 -18.84 8.37 -1.30
C LEU A 258 -20.29 8.16 -0.83
N THR A 259 -20.88 7.01 -1.18
CA THR A 259 -22.23 6.64 -0.74
C THR A 259 -22.28 6.39 0.77
N LEU A 260 -21.27 5.73 1.34
CA LEU A 260 -21.14 5.53 2.80
C LEU A 260 -21.00 6.85 3.56
N LEU A 261 -20.43 7.88 2.93
CA LEU A 261 -20.37 9.25 3.46
C LEU A 261 -21.67 10.05 3.27
N GLY A 262 -22.73 9.44 2.73
CA GLY A 262 -24.05 10.05 2.57
C GLY A 262 -24.30 10.73 1.21
N THR A 263 -23.38 10.60 0.24
CA THR A 263 -23.60 11.09 -1.12
C THR A 263 -24.64 10.22 -1.83
N PRO A 264 -25.68 10.77 -2.47
CA PRO A 264 -26.64 9.98 -3.24
C PRO A 264 -25.95 9.16 -4.33
N ALA A 265 -26.35 7.90 -4.54
CA ALA A 265 -25.67 6.94 -5.41
C ALA A 265 -25.34 7.48 -6.82
N ALA A 266 -26.27 8.21 -7.46
CA ALA A 266 -26.03 8.81 -8.76
C ALA A 266 -24.92 9.89 -8.74
N ALA A 267 -24.90 10.73 -7.70
CA ALA A 267 -23.86 11.74 -7.52
C ALA A 267 -22.53 11.12 -7.09
N ALA A 268 -22.56 10.02 -6.33
CA ALA A 268 -21.37 9.27 -5.94
C ALA A 268 -20.69 8.62 -7.16
N SER A 269 -21.46 8.03 -8.06
CA SER A 269 -20.94 7.47 -9.32
C SER A 269 -20.33 8.55 -10.23
N GLU A 270 -21.02 9.69 -10.39
CA GLU A 270 -20.49 10.84 -11.13
C GLU A 270 -19.20 11.39 -10.49
N GLY A 271 -19.15 11.45 -9.16
CA GLY A 271 -17.98 11.88 -8.41
C GLY A 271 -16.78 10.95 -8.59
N ALA A 272 -17.01 9.64 -8.51
CA ALA A 272 -15.96 8.63 -8.70
C ALA A 272 -15.31 8.70 -10.09
N GLN A 273 -16.11 8.91 -11.14
CA GLN A 273 -15.59 9.11 -12.50
C GLN A 273 -14.74 10.37 -12.62
N LYS A 274 -15.15 11.47 -11.97
CA LYS A 274 -14.35 12.71 -11.94
C LYS A 274 -13.04 12.53 -11.17
N ILE A 275 -13.06 11.79 -10.07
CA ILE A 275 -11.85 11.46 -9.30
C ILE A 275 -10.88 10.70 -10.20
N LEU A 276 -11.33 9.63 -10.85
CA LEU A 276 -10.48 8.88 -11.79
C LEU A 276 -9.92 9.77 -12.90
N ALA A 277 -10.71 10.70 -13.45
CA ALA A 277 -10.25 11.62 -14.49
C ALA A 277 -9.16 12.57 -13.99
N VAL A 278 -9.30 13.13 -12.78
CA VAL A 278 -8.27 13.98 -12.16
C VAL A 278 -7.00 13.20 -11.89
N GLU A 279 -7.11 12.01 -11.30
CA GLU A 279 -5.96 11.15 -11.02
C GLU A 279 -5.26 10.70 -12.31
N THR A 280 -6.01 10.40 -13.37
CA THR A 280 -5.44 10.09 -14.69
C THR A 280 -4.66 11.27 -15.25
N ALA A 281 -5.18 12.50 -15.11
CA ALA A 281 -4.48 13.71 -15.54
C ALA A 281 -3.19 13.97 -14.74
N LEU A 282 -3.09 13.51 -13.49
CA LEU A 282 -1.87 13.52 -12.70
C LEU A 282 -0.91 12.39 -13.09
N ALA A 283 -1.43 11.20 -13.38
CA ALA A 283 -0.66 10.01 -13.73
C ALA A 283 0.05 10.13 -15.08
N VAL A 284 -0.59 10.75 -16.08
CA VAL A 284 -0.03 10.92 -17.43
C VAL A 284 1.35 11.60 -17.41
N PRO A 285 1.54 12.78 -16.79
CA PRO A 285 2.84 13.44 -16.71
C PRO A 285 3.78 12.89 -15.63
N ALA A 286 3.31 11.97 -14.76
CA ALA A 286 4.14 11.37 -13.73
C ALA A 286 5.28 10.53 -14.34
N ARG A 287 6.43 10.47 -13.68
CA ARG A 287 7.59 9.69 -14.16
C ARG A 287 7.36 8.19 -13.94
N PRO A 288 7.78 7.33 -14.89
CA PRO A 288 7.81 5.88 -14.69
C PRO A 288 8.72 5.48 -13.53
N ARG A 289 8.42 4.34 -12.88
CA ARG A 289 9.19 3.83 -11.72
C ARG A 289 10.68 3.70 -11.98
N ALA A 290 11.07 3.28 -13.18
CA ALA A 290 12.48 3.13 -13.54
C ALA A 290 13.24 4.47 -13.47
N GLU A 291 12.59 5.56 -13.88
CA GLU A 291 13.19 6.90 -13.84
C GLU A 291 13.25 7.50 -12.43
N LEU A 292 12.35 7.08 -11.53
CA LEU A 292 12.37 7.48 -10.12
C LEU A 292 13.57 6.92 -9.34
N ARG A 293 14.32 5.98 -9.94
CA ARG A 293 15.51 5.38 -9.32
C ARG A 293 16.81 6.11 -9.66
N ASP A 294 16.78 7.12 -10.51
CA ASP A 294 17.95 7.93 -10.86
C ASP A 294 18.06 9.12 -9.88
N PRO A 295 18.93 9.07 -8.85
CA PRO A 295 18.99 10.11 -7.83
C PRO A 295 19.41 11.46 -8.40
N GLU A 296 20.29 11.49 -9.41
CA GLU A 296 20.76 12.73 -10.02
C GLU A 296 19.65 13.43 -10.80
N LYS A 297 18.83 12.67 -11.54
CA LYS A 297 17.67 13.24 -12.27
C LYS A 297 16.51 13.62 -11.36
N ASN A 298 16.43 13.07 -10.14
CA ASN A 298 15.37 13.38 -9.20
C ASN A 298 15.76 14.50 -8.23
N TYR A 299 17.03 14.86 -8.14
CA TYR A 299 17.50 16.00 -7.36
C TYR A 299 17.36 17.32 -8.13
N ASN A 300 16.26 18.04 -7.89
CA ASN A 300 15.94 19.31 -8.56
C ASN A 300 15.78 20.44 -7.53
N LYS A 301 16.91 20.93 -6.99
CA LYS A 301 16.90 21.99 -5.97
C LYS A 301 16.47 23.32 -6.57
N MET A 302 15.45 23.94 -5.98
CA MET A 302 14.90 25.24 -6.38
C MET A 302 15.08 26.27 -5.24
N SER A 303 15.16 27.56 -5.59
CA SER A 303 15.04 28.64 -4.61
C SER A 303 13.56 28.87 -4.24
N GLN A 304 13.31 29.31 -3.00
CA GLN A 304 11.98 29.75 -2.56
C GLN A 304 11.67 31.17 -3.02
#